data_AF-A0A6J1PKT7-F1
#
_entry.id   AF-A0A6J1PKT7-F1
#
_cell.length_a   1.000
_cell.length_b   1.000
_cell.length_c   1.000
_cell.angle_alpha   90.00
_cell.angle_beta   90.00
_cell.angle_gamma   90.00
#
_symmetry.space_group_name_H-M   'P 1'
#
loop_
_entity.id
_entity.type
_entity.pdbx_description
1 polymer ?
#
loop_
_entity_poly.entity_id
_entity_poly.type
_entity_poly.pdbx_seq_one_letter_code
_entity_poly.pdbx_strand_id
1 'polypeptide(L)'
;MASSSFSSSIQSYSEPFTEEQEMALYRSIKMVRLRLKFFNGMGSTYVDANPRFSLKRNILNLLQNLQDIRKATHDINLKFKSIQEEMRVTAALTKLNKAFINHISGYESPSNPYFGATVGRVANRIGKATFVVNGQRYNVSKNIGEDSLHGGTHGWSFKVWNATIVGNRVVMTLVSPDGDEGYPGSVTATVSFQLSDDGELRVKMKAKSGRATPINLTNHSYFNLAGHATNAAELYKHVFTLNADRWTVTDSGSIPTGEIRSVDNSVMDLRTPTILGDVIDKVPGGGYDYNFCLPEPYDDRKTSFVAKVLHPASGRYLEVYSNQPGVQLYTSNSIPERNETGIAGKNGARYFRHAAFCLETQNYPDAVNHKNFPNSILRPGDIYNHIVVYKFGVEN
;
A
#
# COMPACT_ATOMS: atom_id res chain seq x y z
N MET A 1 30.92 63.11 -12.50
CA MET A 1 29.48 63.04 -12.83
C MET A 1 29.19 61.57 -13.15
N ALA A 2 28.86 60.80 -12.11
CA ALA A 2 27.53 60.22 -11.86
C ALA A 2 27.18 59.14 -12.90
N SER A 3 27.13 57.86 -12.54
CA SER A 3 26.09 57.32 -11.66
C SER A 3 26.53 56.10 -10.83
N SER A 4 26.11 56.13 -9.57
CA SER A 4 26.31 55.14 -8.51
C SER A 4 24.94 54.63 -8.03
N SER A 5 24.93 53.36 -7.60
CA SER A 5 24.07 52.77 -6.55
C SER A 5 22.58 53.11 -6.50
N PHE A 6 21.73 52.10 -6.74
CA PHE A 6 20.46 51.96 -6.04
C PHE A 6 20.37 50.56 -5.40
N SER A 7 20.50 50.54 -4.07
CA SER A 7 19.97 49.51 -3.20
C SER A 7 18.74 50.08 -2.49
N SER A 8 17.58 49.42 -2.58
CA SER A 8 16.57 49.45 -1.52
C SER A 8 15.52 48.35 -1.74
N SER A 9 15.62 47.31 -0.92
CA SER A 9 14.54 46.55 -0.27
C SER A 9 13.29 46.17 -1.09
N ILE A 10 13.23 44.92 -1.53
CA ILE A 10 11.97 44.15 -1.55
C ILE A 10 12.07 43.14 -0.41
N GLN A 11 11.47 43.47 0.74
CA GLN A 11 11.12 42.46 1.74
C GLN A 11 9.95 41.64 1.18
N SER A 12 10.21 40.42 0.74
CA SER A 12 9.16 39.42 0.56
C SER A 12 9.06 38.60 1.85
N TYR A 13 8.26 39.08 2.82
CA TYR A 13 7.69 38.20 3.82
C TYR A 13 6.53 37.46 3.17
N SER A 14 6.77 36.24 2.71
CA SER A 14 5.68 35.28 2.46
C SER A 14 5.52 34.43 3.73
N GLU A 15 4.77 34.96 4.69
CA GLU A 15 4.28 34.14 5.80
C GLU A 15 3.29 33.09 5.28
N PRO A 16 3.29 31.85 5.83
CA PRO A 16 2.27 30.86 5.52
C PRO A 16 0.90 31.31 6.01
N PHE A 17 -0.15 31.02 5.24
CA PHE A 17 -1.53 31.32 5.63
C PHE A 17 -1.87 30.70 6.99
N THR A 18 -2.58 31.44 7.83
CA THR A 18 -3.13 30.89 9.08
C THR A 18 -4.32 29.96 8.77
N GLU A 19 -4.58 28.99 9.65
CA GLU A 19 -5.70 28.04 9.55
C GLU A 19 -7.07 28.74 9.35
N GLU A 20 -7.19 29.97 9.84
CA GLU A 20 -8.37 30.82 9.70
C GLU A 20 -8.53 31.40 8.28
N GLN A 21 -7.42 31.66 7.59
CA GLN A 21 -7.40 32.13 6.19
C GLN A 21 -7.65 30.99 5.20
N GLU A 22 -7.15 29.77 5.47
CA GLU A 22 -7.52 28.56 4.71
C GLU A 22 -9.03 28.26 4.85
N MET A 23 -9.59 28.42 6.05
CA MET A 23 -11.02 28.26 6.29
C MET A 23 -11.86 29.37 5.62
N ALA A 24 -11.32 30.58 5.46
CA ALA A 24 -11.96 31.64 4.69
C ALA A 24 -11.94 31.35 3.17
N LEU A 25 -10.88 30.73 2.65
CA LEU A 25 -10.78 30.26 1.27
C LEU A 25 -11.76 29.10 0.99
N TYR A 26 -11.91 28.19 1.94
CA TYR A 26 -12.87 27.08 1.86
C TYR A 26 -14.34 27.55 1.96
N ARG A 27 -14.59 28.64 2.70
CA ARG A 27 -15.92 29.29 2.75
C ARG A 27 -16.23 30.11 1.49
N SER A 28 -15.23 30.70 0.85
CA SER A 28 -15.41 31.52 -0.36
C SER A 28 -15.59 30.68 -1.64
N ILE A 29 -15.08 29.44 -1.68
CA ILE A 29 -15.39 28.47 -2.76
C ILE A 29 -16.86 27.99 -2.73
N LYS A 30 -17.58 28.19 -1.62
CA LYS A 30 -19.03 27.94 -1.52
C LYS A 30 -19.92 29.13 -1.93
N MET A 31 -19.34 30.22 -2.43
CA MET A 31 -20.07 31.40 -2.92
C MET A 31 -19.76 31.70 -4.38
N VAL A 32 -20.14 30.80 -5.29
CA VAL A 32 -20.50 31.20 -6.66
C VAL A 32 -21.85 30.55 -7.03
N ARG A 33 -22.83 31.45 -7.13
CA ARG A 33 -24.19 31.33 -7.73
C ARG A 33 -25.30 30.65 -6.94
N LEU A 34 -26.00 31.50 -6.17
CA LEU A 34 -27.46 31.56 -6.15
C LEU A 34 -27.88 33.02 -6.41
N ARG A 35 -28.73 33.25 -7.41
CA ARG A 35 -29.61 34.44 -7.47
C ARG A 35 -31.00 33.99 -7.95
N LEU A 36 -31.98 34.28 -7.10
CA LEU A 36 -33.43 34.14 -7.30
C LEU A 36 -34.03 35.45 -7.85
N LYS A 37 -35.15 35.37 -8.60
CA LYS A 37 -36.36 36.19 -8.37
C LYS A 37 -37.58 35.75 -9.22
N PHE A 38 -38.69 35.47 -8.50
CA PHE A 38 -40.17 35.61 -8.73
C PHE A 38 -40.73 35.81 -10.18
N PHE A 39 -41.89 35.28 -10.63
CA PHE A 39 -43.29 35.50 -10.17
C PHE A 39 -44.31 34.61 -10.97
N ASN A 40 -45.48 34.30 -10.36
CA ASN A 40 -46.83 33.90 -10.88
C ASN A 40 -47.09 32.86 -12.01
N GLY A 41 -47.98 31.90 -11.69
CA GLY A 41 -49.30 31.78 -12.34
C GLY A 41 -49.52 30.73 -13.44
N MET A 42 -50.38 29.74 -13.13
CA MET A 42 -51.24 28.92 -14.02
C MET A 42 -50.62 28.04 -15.13
N GLY A 43 -51.13 26.80 -15.24
CA GLY A 43 -51.23 26.09 -16.53
C GLY A 43 -50.60 24.69 -16.62
N SER A 44 -51.45 23.68 -16.49
CA SER A 44 -51.48 22.38 -17.20
C SER A 44 -50.21 21.68 -17.76
N THR A 45 -50.12 20.40 -17.38
CA THR A 45 -49.87 19.17 -18.20
C THR A 45 -48.45 18.72 -18.60
N TYR A 46 -48.29 17.38 -18.46
CA TYR A 46 -47.35 16.41 -19.04
C TYR A 46 -46.06 15.99 -18.29
N VAL A 47 -46.18 14.80 -17.68
CA VAL A 47 -45.29 13.60 -17.62
C VAL A 47 -43.77 13.78 -17.80
N ASP A 48 -42.98 13.44 -16.78
CA ASP A 48 -41.95 12.38 -16.87
C ASP A 48 -41.42 11.93 -15.48
N ALA A 49 -41.16 10.64 -15.33
CA ALA A 49 -40.69 10.00 -14.11
C ALA A 49 -39.17 10.18 -13.93
N ASN A 50 -38.73 10.79 -12.81
CA ASN A 50 -37.31 11.14 -12.59
C ASN A 50 -36.78 10.60 -11.23
N PRO A 51 -35.60 9.95 -11.14
CA PRO A 51 -35.08 9.28 -9.93
C PRO A 51 -34.59 10.21 -8.79
N ARG A 52 -34.97 11.50 -8.78
CA ARG A 52 -34.37 12.53 -7.91
C ARG A 52 -34.97 12.62 -6.49
N PHE A 53 -36.00 11.85 -6.17
CA PHE A 53 -36.60 11.87 -4.82
C PHE A 53 -35.90 10.94 -3.80
N SER A 54 -35.07 10.00 -4.24
CA SER A 54 -34.31 9.10 -3.35
C SER A 54 -33.05 9.77 -2.76
N LEU A 55 -32.39 10.65 -3.52
CA LEU A 55 -31.12 11.27 -3.11
C LEU A 55 -31.29 12.35 -2.03
N LYS A 56 -32.40 13.09 -2.05
CA LYS A 56 -32.66 14.19 -1.10
C LYS A 56 -32.96 13.69 0.32
N ARG A 57 -33.59 12.51 0.45
CA ARG A 57 -33.91 11.87 1.74
C ARG A 57 -32.67 11.26 2.40
N ASN A 58 -31.72 10.75 1.61
CA ASN A 58 -30.46 10.18 2.10
C ASN A 58 -29.45 11.24 2.57
N ILE A 59 -29.43 12.43 1.97
CA ILE A 59 -28.53 13.53 2.37
C ILE A 59 -28.99 14.19 3.68
N LEU A 60 -30.30 14.32 3.90
CA LEU A 60 -30.87 14.86 5.15
C LEU A 60 -30.61 13.95 6.36
N ASN A 61 -30.72 12.62 6.18
CA ASN A 61 -30.39 11.65 7.25
C ASN A 61 -28.88 11.61 7.58
N LEU A 62 -28.01 11.90 6.60
CA LEU A 62 -26.56 11.97 6.83
C LEU A 62 -26.15 13.24 7.61
N LEU A 63 -26.84 14.36 7.39
CA LEU A 63 -26.59 15.63 8.06
C LEU A 63 -27.13 15.67 9.49
N GLN A 64 -28.26 15.01 9.75
CA GLN A 64 -28.82 14.87 11.11
C GLN A 64 -27.89 14.02 12.01
N ASN A 65 -27.40 12.88 11.49
CA ASN A 65 -26.45 12.01 12.21
C ASN A 65 -25.11 12.71 12.55
N LEU A 66 -24.64 13.63 11.71
CA LEU A 66 -23.38 14.36 11.95
C LEU A 66 -23.50 15.43 13.04
N GLN A 67 -24.69 15.99 13.26
CA GLN A 67 -24.94 16.94 14.35
C GLN A 67 -25.08 16.23 15.71
N ASP A 68 -25.69 15.04 15.73
CA ASP A 68 -25.84 14.24 16.94
C ASP A 68 -24.50 13.63 17.40
N ILE A 69 -23.65 13.20 16.46
CA ILE A 69 -22.27 12.75 16.75
C ILE A 69 -21.44 13.89 17.35
N ARG A 70 -21.56 15.12 16.83
CA ARG A 70 -20.82 16.29 17.33
C ARG A 70 -21.19 16.68 18.76
N LYS A 71 -22.46 16.49 19.15
CA LYS A 71 -22.94 16.79 20.50
C LYS A 71 -22.47 15.73 21.51
N ALA A 72 -22.40 14.46 21.11
CA ALA A 72 -21.88 13.37 21.94
C ALA A 72 -20.35 13.46 22.19
N THR A 73 -19.57 14.06 21.27
CA THR A 73 -18.10 14.18 21.43
C THR A 73 -17.69 15.34 22.35
N HIS A 74 -18.57 16.31 22.63
CA HIS A 74 -18.22 17.47 23.45
C HIS A 74 -18.30 17.17 24.97
N ASP A 75 -19.28 16.38 25.41
CA ASP A 75 -19.53 16.12 26.84
C ASP A 75 -18.67 15.00 27.45
N ILE A 76 -18.00 14.18 26.64
CA ILE A 76 -17.11 13.08 27.09
C ILE A 76 -15.67 13.58 27.37
N ASN A 77 -15.28 14.75 26.88
CA ASN A 77 -13.91 15.25 26.94
C ASN A 77 -13.49 15.88 28.29
N LEU A 78 -14.36 15.90 29.31
CA LEU A 78 -14.06 16.58 30.58
C LEU A 78 -13.77 15.67 31.78
N LYS A 79 -13.79 14.34 31.63
CA LYS A 79 -13.31 13.41 32.66
C LYS A 79 -12.79 12.17 31.97
N PHE A 80 -11.48 12.03 31.81
CA PHE A 80 -10.68 10.82 32.08
C PHE A 80 -9.27 11.03 31.54
N LYS A 81 -8.31 11.12 32.47
CA LYS A 81 -6.90 11.38 32.25
C LYS A 81 -6.15 10.06 32.36
N SER A 82 -5.30 9.78 31.37
CA SER A 82 -4.25 8.75 31.28
C SER A 82 -4.54 7.48 30.45
N ILE A 83 -4.09 7.56 29.18
CA ILE A 83 -3.18 6.59 28.54
C ILE A 83 -3.73 5.27 27.95
N GLN A 84 -5.03 4.96 27.87
CA GLN A 84 -5.43 3.67 27.24
C GLN A 84 -6.55 3.61 26.19
N GLU A 85 -7.11 4.70 25.68
CA GLU A 85 -8.24 4.59 24.74
C GLU A 85 -8.19 5.55 23.54
N GLU A 86 -7.09 5.55 22.76
CA GLU A 86 -7.07 6.25 21.46
C GLU A 86 -6.91 5.28 20.28
N MET A 87 -7.81 4.32 20.28
CA MET A 87 -7.95 3.28 19.28
C MET A 87 -9.41 3.44 18.77
N ARG A 88 -9.81 3.15 17.53
CA ARG A 88 -9.56 1.89 16.83
C ARG A 88 -9.84 2.05 15.33
N VAL A 89 -8.99 1.42 14.54
CA VAL A 89 -9.16 1.09 13.11
C VAL A 89 -9.07 2.24 12.11
N THR A 90 -9.84 3.32 12.23
CA THR A 90 -9.81 4.41 11.22
C THR A 90 -8.50 5.18 11.24
N ALA A 91 -7.98 5.51 12.42
CA ALA A 91 -6.66 6.15 12.57
C ALA A 91 -5.51 5.19 12.19
N ALA A 92 -5.66 3.89 12.44
CA ALA A 92 -4.66 2.89 12.07
C ALA A 92 -4.58 2.71 10.55
N LEU A 93 -5.71 2.61 9.85
CA LEU A 93 -5.75 2.53 8.38
C LEU A 93 -5.36 3.84 7.71
N THR A 94 -5.76 4.97 8.30
CA THR A 94 -5.31 6.29 7.90
C THR A 94 -3.82 6.49 8.23
N LYS A 95 -3.19 5.72 9.13
CA LYS A 95 -1.74 5.77 9.38
C LYS A 95 -0.97 4.77 8.53
N LEU A 96 -1.50 3.57 8.26
CA LEU A 96 -0.92 2.52 7.42
C LEU A 96 -0.94 2.88 5.93
N ASN A 97 -2.11 3.28 5.39
CA ASN A 97 -2.21 3.76 4.01
C ASN A 97 -1.75 5.20 3.85
N LYS A 98 -1.51 5.95 4.92
CA LYS A 98 -0.82 7.24 4.79
C LYS A 98 0.66 7.16 5.18
N ALA A 99 1.26 6.00 5.47
CA ALA A 99 2.55 5.95 6.16
C ALA A 99 3.67 6.77 5.49
N PHE A 100 3.58 6.98 4.17
CA PHE A 100 4.58 7.73 3.40
C PHE A 100 4.05 9.05 2.82
N ILE A 101 2.84 9.12 2.25
CA ILE A 101 2.37 10.33 1.56
C ILE A 101 1.29 11.10 2.35
N ASN A 102 1.36 12.43 2.32
CA ASN A 102 0.49 13.39 3.02
C ASN A 102 -0.93 13.53 2.43
N HIS A 103 -1.07 13.56 1.11
CA HIS A 103 -2.32 13.82 0.39
C HIS A 103 -2.64 12.72 -0.62
N ILE A 104 -3.92 12.53 -0.93
CA ILE A 104 -4.37 11.53 -1.92
C ILE A 104 -3.71 11.73 -3.29
N SER A 105 -3.47 12.98 -3.68
CA SER A 105 -2.80 13.34 -4.93
C SER A 105 -1.37 12.79 -5.03
N GLY A 106 -0.67 12.60 -3.90
CA GLY A 106 0.64 11.96 -3.94
C GLY A 106 0.56 10.45 -4.15
N TYR A 107 -0.53 9.79 -3.72
CA TYR A 107 -0.77 8.37 -4.02
C TYR A 107 -1.15 8.15 -5.49
N GLU A 108 -1.78 9.14 -6.12
CA GLU A 108 -2.13 9.17 -7.55
C GLU A 108 -0.95 9.60 -8.43
N SER A 109 0.17 10.04 -7.83
CA SER A 109 1.35 10.45 -8.58
C SER A 109 1.97 9.28 -9.34
N PRO A 110 2.38 9.46 -10.61
CA PRO A 110 3.16 8.45 -11.34
C PRO A 110 4.49 8.09 -10.67
N SER A 111 5.00 8.97 -9.81
CA SER A 111 6.23 8.74 -9.03
C SER A 111 6.01 7.92 -7.76
N ASN A 112 4.79 7.50 -7.44
CA ASN A 112 4.49 6.67 -6.29
C ASN A 112 4.91 5.21 -6.57
N PRO A 113 5.93 4.66 -5.88
CA PRO A 113 6.36 3.28 -6.03
C PRO A 113 5.45 2.33 -5.22
N TYR A 114 4.13 2.43 -5.40
CA TYR A 114 3.15 1.56 -4.74
C TYR A 114 3.09 1.67 -3.19
N PHE A 115 3.42 2.83 -2.61
CA PHE A 115 3.45 3.01 -1.14
C PHE A 115 2.18 2.48 -0.45
N GLY A 116 2.31 1.40 0.34
CA GLY A 116 1.23 0.85 1.17
C GLY A 116 0.09 0.18 0.40
N ALA A 117 0.19 0.07 -0.92
CA ALA A 117 -0.92 -0.39 -1.76
C ALA A 117 -1.22 -1.89 -1.57
N THR A 118 -2.47 -2.28 -1.80
CA THR A 118 -2.75 -3.69 -2.14
C THR A 118 -2.44 -3.89 -3.62
N VAL A 119 -1.56 -4.84 -3.91
CA VAL A 119 -1.10 -5.14 -5.26
C VAL A 119 -1.83 -6.37 -5.82
N GLY A 120 -2.18 -6.31 -7.09
CA GLY A 120 -2.81 -7.40 -7.85
C GLY A 120 -3.08 -6.97 -9.30
N ARG A 121 -3.50 -7.86 -10.20
CA ARG A 121 -3.91 -9.26 -9.99
C ARG A 121 -2.75 -10.20 -9.64
N VAL A 122 -1.55 -9.90 -10.15
CA VAL A 122 -0.31 -10.65 -9.88
C VAL A 122 0.76 -9.67 -9.39
N ALA A 123 1.17 -9.83 -8.14
CA ALA A 123 2.28 -9.11 -7.54
C ALA A 123 3.63 -9.53 -8.14
N ASN A 124 4.59 -8.62 -8.06
CA ASN A 124 5.91 -8.72 -8.68
C ASN A 124 5.82 -8.91 -10.21
N ARG A 125 6.84 -9.50 -10.83
CA ARG A 125 7.02 -9.53 -12.28
C ARG A 125 6.42 -10.76 -12.94
N ILE A 126 5.96 -10.59 -14.18
CA ILE A 126 5.73 -11.65 -15.16
C ILE A 126 6.66 -11.41 -16.36
N GLY A 127 7.54 -12.37 -16.61
CA GLY A 127 8.54 -12.30 -17.67
C GLY A 127 7.92 -12.16 -19.05
N LYS A 128 8.44 -11.23 -19.85
CA LYS A 128 7.98 -10.87 -21.20
C LYS A 128 6.50 -10.46 -21.27
N ALA A 129 5.90 -10.15 -20.12
CA ALA A 129 4.48 -9.85 -19.95
C ALA A 129 3.54 -10.88 -20.62
N THR A 130 3.93 -12.16 -20.59
CA THR A 130 3.16 -13.24 -21.23
C THR A 130 3.20 -14.50 -20.38
N PHE A 131 2.14 -15.29 -20.48
CA PHE A 131 2.05 -16.60 -19.83
C PHE A 131 1.07 -17.51 -20.58
N VAL A 132 1.04 -18.79 -20.19
CA VAL A 132 0.15 -19.79 -20.77
C VAL A 132 -0.71 -20.43 -19.70
N VAL A 133 -2.03 -20.41 -19.87
CA VAL A 133 -2.99 -21.14 -19.02
C VAL A 133 -3.85 -22.03 -19.89
N ASN A 134 -3.93 -23.32 -19.54
CA ASN A 134 -4.68 -24.34 -20.29
C ASN A 134 -4.36 -24.35 -21.81
N GLY A 135 -3.10 -24.16 -22.18
CA GLY A 135 -2.64 -24.14 -23.57
C GLY A 135 -2.91 -22.82 -24.32
N GLN A 136 -3.67 -21.88 -23.74
CA GLN A 136 -3.89 -20.55 -24.32
C GLN A 136 -2.82 -19.57 -23.81
N ARG A 137 -2.20 -18.85 -24.75
CA ARG A 137 -1.28 -17.74 -24.44
C ARG A 137 -2.07 -16.47 -24.13
N TYR A 138 -1.65 -15.76 -23.10
CA TYR A 138 -2.14 -14.43 -22.74
C TYR A 138 -0.98 -13.44 -22.75
N ASN A 139 -1.28 -12.21 -23.13
CA ASN A 139 -0.36 -11.08 -23.01
C ASN A 139 -0.99 -10.11 -22.03
N VAL A 140 -0.20 -9.67 -21.05
CA VAL A 140 -0.59 -8.65 -20.08
C VAL A 140 0.14 -7.35 -20.37
N SER A 141 -0.27 -6.27 -19.73
CA SER A 141 0.36 -4.97 -19.95
C SER A 141 1.85 -4.99 -19.61
N LYS A 142 2.66 -4.46 -20.53
CA LYS A 142 4.07 -4.15 -20.31
C LYS A 142 4.18 -2.77 -19.68
N ASN A 143 4.57 -2.72 -18.42
CA ASN A 143 4.73 -1.47 -17.67
C ASN A 143 6.14 -1.31 -17.08
N ILE A 144 7.03 -2.30 -17.26
CA ILE A 144 8.45 -2.15 -16.98
C ILE A 144 9.29 -2.87 -18.05
N GLY A 145 9.92 -2.11 -18.94
CA GLY A 145 10.63 -2.69 -20.09
C GLY A 145 9.73 -3.64 -20.90
N GLU A 146 10.17 -4.89 -21.06
CA GLU A 146 9.43 -5.93 -21.76
C GLU A 146 8.51 -6.78 -20.85
N ASP A 147 8.53 -6.51 -19.55
CA ASP A 147 7.87 -7.30 -18.51
C ASP A 147 6.63 -6.60 -17.97
N SER A 148 5.80 -7.36 -17.25
CA SER A 148 4.68 -6.83 -16.48
C SER A 148 5.07 -6.81 -15.00
N LEU A 149 4.72 -5.75 -14.28
CA LEU A 149 5.00 -5.57 -12.85
C LEU A 149 3.73 -5.16 -12.10
N HIS A 150 3.50 -5.81 -10.96
CA HIS A 150 2.46 -5.45 -10.00
C HIS A 150 1.04 -5.33 -10.61
N GLY A 151 0.75 -6.24 -11.55
CA GLY A 151 -0.57 -6.35 -12.18
C GLY A 151 -0.80 -5.45 -13.39
N GLY A 152 0.21 -4.69 -13.83
CA GLY A 152 0.16 -3.90 -15.07
C GLY A 152 -0.01 -2.39 -14.85
N THR A 153 -0.30 -1.68 -15.94
CA THR A 153 -0.33 -0.21 -16.00
C THR A 153 -1.41 0.38 -15.09
N HIS A 154 -2.59 -0.24 -15.05
CA HIS A 154 -3.68 0.09 -14.13
C HIS A 154 -4.00 -1.11 -13.23
N GLY A 155 -2.94 -1.71 -12.67
CA GLY A 155 -3.03 -2.75 -11.65
C GLY A 155 -3.90 -2.33 -10.45
N TRP A 156 -4.21 -3.28 -9.57
CA TRP A 156 -5.22 -3.09 -8.51
C TRP A 156 -4.84 -2.03 -7.47
N SER A 157 -3.57 -1.66 -7.40
CA SER A 157 -3.05 -0.53 -6.61
C SER A 157 -3.57 0.83 -7.08
N PHE A 158 -3.95 0.95 -8.35
CA PHE A 158 -4.48 2.19 -8.97
C PHE A 158 -6.01 2.22 -9.01
N LYS A 159 -6.69 1.20 -8.47
CA LYS A 159 -8.15 1.09 -8.52
C LYS A 159 -8.78 1.56 -7.23
N VAL A 160 -9.97 2.15 -7.34
CA VAL A 160 -10.81 2.47 -6.19
C VAL A 160 -11.58 1.21 -5.79
N TRP A 161 -11.38 0.75 -4.56
CA TRP A 161 -12.08 -0.39 -3.99
C TRP A 161 -13.35 0.07 -3.27
N ASN A 162 -14.42 -0.72 -3.34
CA ASN A 162 -15.60 -0.49 -2.53
C ASN A 162 -15.30 -0.92 -1.08
N ALA A 163 -15.46 -0.02 -0.11
CA ALA A 163 -15.08 -0.25 1.28
C ALA A 163 -16.30 -0.23 2.21
N THR A 164 -16.34 -1.18 3.13
CA THR A 164 -17.32 -1.26 4.22
C THR A 164 -16.63 -1.55 5.54
N ILE A 165 -17.26 -1.14 6.64
CA ILE A 165 -16.81 -1.48 7.99
C ILE A 165 -17.65 -2.67 8.48
N VAL A 166 -16.99 -3.72 8.96
CA VAL A 166 -17.62 -4.92 9.51
C VAL A 166 -16.98 -5.22 10.86
N GLY A 167 -17.70 -4.94 11.95
CA GLY A 167 -17.15 -5.03 13.31
C GLY A 167 -15.93 -4.12 13.46
N ASN A 168 -14.80 -4.68 13.86
CA ASN A 168 -13.51 -3.97 13.98
C ASN A 168 -12.62 -4.11 12.73
N ARG A 169 -13.21 -4.32 11.55
CA ARG A 169 -12.47 -4.52 10.29
C ARG A 169 -12.94 -3.54 9.23
N VAL A 170 -12.00 -3.11 8.39
CA VAL A 170 -12.34 -2.53 7.08
C VAL A 170 -12.22 -3.63 6.04
N VAL A 171 -13.29 -3.83 5.28
CA VAL A 171 -13.39 -4.81 4.21
C VAL A 171 -13.52 -4.06 2.90
N MET A 172 -12.58 -4.29 1.99
CA MET A 172 -12.49 -3.66 0.69
C MET A 172 -12.75 -4.72 -0.37
N THR A 173 -13.56 -4.41 -1.38
CA THR A 173 -13.91 -5.33 -2.48
C THR A 173 -13.65 -4.68 -3.82
N LEU A 174 -13.07 -5.45 -4.74
CA LEU A 174 -12.83 -5.05 -6.13
C LEU A 174 -13.35 -6.15 -7.06
N VAL A 175 -14.06 -5.75 -8.10
CA VAL A 175 -14.39 -6.61 -9.23
C VAL A 175 -13.48 -6.23 -10.39
N SER A 176 -12.56 -7.12 -10.74
CA SER A 176 -11.66 -7.01 -11.88
C SER A 176 -12.29 -7.80 -13.04
N PRO A 177 -12.73 -7.16 -14.13
CA PRO A 177 -13.43 -7.85 -15.22
C PRO A 177 -12.53 -8.86 -15.97
N ASP A 178 -13.13 -9.70 -16.82
CA ASP A 178 -12.37 -10.53 -17.77
C ASP A 178 -11.59 -9.62 -18.74
N GLY A 179 -10.32 -9.94 -18.98
CA GLY A 179 -9.42 -9.15 -19.83
C GLY A 179 -8.81 -7.90 -19.17
N ASP A 180 -9.12 -7.62 -17.90
CA ASP A 180 -8.52 -6.52 -17.15
C ASP A 180 -6.98 -6.66 -17.12
N GLU A 181 -6.27 -5.66 -17.64
CA GLU A 181 -4.81 -5.67 -17.85
C GLU A 181 -4.30 -6.89 -18.66
N GLY A 182 -5.18 -7.54 -19.44
CA GLY A 182 -4.89 -8.73 -20.26
C GLY A 182 -5.07 -10.07 -19.55
N TYR A 183 -5.46 -10.08 -18.27
CA TYR A 183 -5.65 -11.31 -17.51
C TYR A 183 -7.02 -11.97 -17.79
N PRO A 184 -7.09 -13.30 -18.00
CA PRO A 184 -8.35 -14.00 -18.25
C PRO A 184 -9.20 -14.15 -16.99
N GLY A 185 -10.52 -14.23 -17.17
CA GLY A 185 -11.50 -14.41 -16.11
C GLY A 185 -11.79 -13.14 -15.34
N SER A 186 -13.07 -12.91 -15.06
CA SER A 186 -13.45 -11.95 -14.03
C SER A 186 -13.02 -12.47 -12.66
N VAL A 187 -12.54 -11.57 -11.81
CA VAL A 187 -12.09 -11.86 -10.45
C VAL A 187 -12.81 -10.93 -9.48
N THR A 188 -13.42 -11.50 -8.45
CA THR A 188 -13.86 -10.74 -7.28
C THR A 188 -12.84 -10.93 -6.18
N ALA A 189 -12.18 -9.85 -5.80
CA ALA A 189 -11.20 -9.81 -4.73
C ALA A 189 -11.73 -9.07 -3.51
N THR A 190 -11.36 -9.55 -2.33
CA THR A 190 -11.69 -8.92 -1.05
C THR A 190 -10.44 -8.84 -0.20
N VAL A 191 -10.21 -7.67 0.40
CA VAL A 191 -9.12 -7.44 1.36
C VAL A 191 -9.76 -6.98 2.66
N SER A 192 -9.43 -7.62 3.77
CA SER A 192 -9.84 -7.14 5.09
C SER A 192 -8.64 -6.79 5.94
N PHE A 193 -8.70 -5.62 6.56
CA PHE A 193 -7.73 -5.17 7.54
C PHE A 193 -8.36 -5.17 8.92
N GLN A 194 -7.67 -5.77 9.88
CA GLN A 194 -8.07 -5.82 11.28
C GLN A 194 -6.87 -5.45 12.14
N LEU A 195 -7.05 -4.50 13.06
CA LEU A 195 -6.08 -4.22 14.11
C LEU A 195 -6.63 -4.79 15.42
N SER A 196 -5.84 -5.60 16.10
CA SER A 196 -6.14 -6.10 17.45
C SER A 196 -5.46 -5.28 18.53
N ASP A 197 -5.93 -5.46 19.77
CA ASP A 197 -5.50 -4.69 20.94
C ASP A 197 -4.06 -5.02 21.37
N ASP A 198 -3.53 -6.16 20.95
CA ASP A 198 -2.17 -6.63 21.17
C ASP A 198 -1.17 -6.14 20.10
N GLY A 199 -1.58 -5.20 19.24
CA GLY A 199 -0.69 -4.57 18.26
C GLY A 199 -0.47 -5.38 16.98
N GLU A 200 -1.32 -6.37 16.69
CA GLU A 200 -1.29 -7.09 15.41
C GLU A 200 -2.17 -6.42 14.36
N LEU A 201 -1.58 -6.07 13.22
CA LEU A 201 -2.31 -5.79 12.00
C LEU A 201 -2.43 -7.07 11.18
N ARG A 202 -3.65 -7.61 11.09
CA ARG A 202 -3.98 -8.73 10.23
C ARG A 202 -4.59 -8.25 8.92
N VAL A 203 -3.96 -8.61 7.81
CA VAL A 203 -4.48 -8.40 6.45
C VAL A 203 -4.85 -9.74 5.85
N LYS A 204 -6.09 -9.86 5.38
CA LYS A 204 -6.58 -11.07 4.71
C LYS A 204 -7.06 -10.74 3.33
N MET A 205 -6.47 -11.37 2.32
CA MET A 205 -6.76 -11.18 0.91
C MET A 205 -7.37 -12.46 0.36
N LYS A 206 -8.55 -12.33 -0.25
CA LYS A 206 -9.27 -13.44 -0.89
C LYS A 206 -9.61 -13.09 -2.33
N ALA A 207 -9.67 -14.11 -3.18
CA ALA A 207 -10.17 -13.94 -4.53
C ALA A 207 -10.93 -15.19 -5.01
N LYS A 208 -11.91 -14.96 -5.87
CA LYS A 208 -12.60 -16.00 -6.66
C LYS A 208 -12.56 -15.58 -8.13
N SER A 209 -12.40 -16.54 -9.04
CA SER A 209 -12.41 -16.26 -10.47
C SER A 209 -13.47 -17.05 -11.22
N GLY A 210 -14.01 -16.45 -12.29
CA GLY A 210 -14.88 -17.13 -13.25
C GLY A 210 -14.15 -18.00 -14.27
N ARG A 211 -12.82 -17.87 -14.41
CA ARG A 211 -11.98 -18.70 -15.29
C ARG A 211 -10.63 -19.00 -14.62
N ALA A 212 -9.86 -19.94 -15.16
CA ALA A 212 -8.50 -20.16 -14.69
C ALA A 212 -7.65 -18.92 -14.96
N THR A 213 -6.99 -18.37 -13.92
CA THR A 213 -6.20 -17.13 -14.01
C THR A 213 -5.08 -17.15 -12.98
N PRO A 214 -3.88 -16.58 -13.26
CA PRO A 214 -2.89 -16.40 -12.22
C PRO A 214 -3.38 -15.36 -11.20
N ILE A 215 -3.13 -15.62 -9.92
CA ILE A 215 -3.43 -14.72 -8.82
C ILE A 215 -2.23 -14.70 -7.86
N ASN A 216 -1.80 -13.51 -7.47
CA ASN A 216 -0.79 -13.31 -6.44
C ASN A 216 -1.01 -11.91 -5.85
N LEU A 217 -1.55 -11.83 -4.63
CA LEU A 217 -1.84 -10.57 -3.98
C LEU A 217 -0.84 -10.31 -2.88
N THR A 218 -0.48 -9.06 -2.65
CA THR A 218 0.35 -8.65 -1.51
C THR A 218 -0.01 -7.23 -1.05
N ASN A 219 0.57 -6.81 0.08
CA ASN A 219 0.55 -5.42 0.53
C ASN A 219 1.96 -4.84 0.48
N HIS A 220 2.13 -3.75 -0.26
CA HIS A 220 3.43 -3.13 -0.55
C HIS A 220 3.76 -2.02 0.46
N SER A 221 3.57 -2.31 1.74
CA SER A 221 3.93 -1.39 2.81
C SER A 221 5.43 -1.30 3.00
N TYR A 222 5.90 -0.06 3.07
CA TYR A 222 7.27 0.30 3.41
C TYR A 222 7.37 0.50 4.92
N PHE A 223 8.48 0.12 5.53
CA PHE A 223 8.71 0.22 6.95
C PHE A 223 10.08 0.84 7.24
N ASN A 224 10.10 1.70 8.26
CA ASN A 224 11.33 2.14 8.92
C ASN A 224 10.98 2.32 10.41
N LEU A 225 11.47 1.40 11.24
CA LEU A 225 11.12 1.29 12.66
C LEU A 225 11.76 2.39 13.51
N ALA A 226 12.73 3.13 12.97
CA ALA A 226 13.24 4.36 13.57
C ALA A 226 12.28 5.54 13.33
N GLY A 227 11.50 5.48 12.25
CA GLY A 227 10.54 6.50 11.83
C GLY A 227 10.71 6.85 10.36
N HIS A 228 9.61 7.15 9.66
CA HIS A 228 9.59 7.27 8.20
C HIS A 228 10.56 8.33 7.62
N ALA A 229 10.88 9.39 8.38
CA ALA A 229 11.71 10.50 7.89
C ALA A 229 13.23 10.23 8.01
N THR A 230 13.62 9.15 8.68
CA THR A 230 15.02 8.90 9.05
C THR A 230 15.89 8.40 7.89
N ASN A 231 15.26 7.87 6.83
CA ASN A 231 15.93 7.37 5.63
C ASN A 231 17.03 6.32 5.92
N ALA A 232 18.02 6.19 5.03
CA ALA A 232 19.13 5.24 5.11
C ALA A 232 19.92 5.32 6.43
N ALA A 233 20.01 6.52 7.02
CA ALA A 233 20.79 6.77 8.24
C ALA A 233 20.37 5.87 9.42
N GLU A 234 19.09 5.55 9.53
CA GLU A 234 18.59 4.62 10.55
C GLU A 234 18.14 3.28 9.94
N LEU A 235 17.80 3.21 8.65
CA LEU A 235 17.46 1.94 8.01
C LEU A 235 18.59 0.92 8.16
N TYR A 236 19.84 1.33 7.94
CA TYR A 236 21.00 0.43 7.98
C TYR A 236 21.25 -0.18 9.37
N LYS A 237 20.71 0.42 10.43
CA LYS A 237 20.83 -0.09 11.81
C LYS A 237 19.79 -1.16 12.15
N HIS A 238 18.87 -1.46 11.23
CA HIS A 238 17.88 -2.51 11.46
C HIS A 238 18.53 -3.89 11.44
N VAL A 239 18.11 -4.75 12.36
CA VAL A 239 18.54 -6.13 12.48
C VAL A 239 17.46 -7.03 11.91
N PHE A 240 17.79 -7.82 10.89
CA PHE A 240 16.87 -8.72 10.20
C PHE A 240 17.09 -10.16 10.65
N THR A 241 16.01 -10.90 10.78
CA THR A 241 15.98 -12.36 10.87
C THR A 241 14.87 -12.84 9.94
N LEU A 242 15.20 -13.70 8.99
CA LEU A 242 14.29 -14.18 7.95
C LEU A 242 14.27 -15.70 7.96
N ASN A 243 13.07 -16.27 8.09
CA ASN A 243 12.86 -17.70 8.11
C ASN A 243 12.82 -18.27 6.68
N ALA A 244 13.93 -18.21 5.99
CA ALA A 244 14.08 -18.73 4.63
C ALA A 244 15.47 -19.35 4.44
N ASP A 245 15.51 -20.55 3.88
CA ASP A 245 16.75 -21.27 3.57
C ASP A 245 17.14 -21.17 2.09
N ARG A 246 16.27 -20.58 1.27
CA ARG A 246 16.45 -20.47 -0.18
C ARG A 246 15.91 -19.15 -0.69
N TRP A 247 16.32 -18.77 -1.90
CA TRP A 247 15.82 -17.61 -2.62
C TRP A 247 15.74 -17.89 -4.12
N THR A 248 14.94 -17.10 -4.84
CA THR A 248 14.79 -17.23 -6.31
C THR A 248 15.82 -16.36 -7.02
N VAL A 249 16.70 -16.97 -7.81
CA VAL A 249 17.74 -16.25 -8.55
C VAL A 249 17.12 -15.53 -9.74
N THR A 250 17.45 -14.24 -9.90
CA THR A 250 16.95 -13.40 -10.99
C THR A 250 18.03 -13.08 -12.02
N ASP A 251 17.58 -12.73 -13.23
CA ASP A 251 18.43 -12.15 -14.27
C ASP A 251 18.63 -10.63 -14.08
N SER A 252 19.30 -9.98 -15.02
CA SER A 252 19.53 -8.53 -14.99
C SER A 252 18.25 -7.68 -15.08
N GLY A 253 17.14 -8.25 -15.55
CA GLY A 253 15.81 -7.64 -15.56
C GLY A 253 15.03 -7.85 -14.26
N SER A 254 15.64 -8.49 -13.26
CA SER A 254 14.97 -8.94 -12.03
C SER A 254 13.87 -9.97 -12.27
N ILE A 255 13.92 -10.71 -13.38
CA ILE A 255 13.02 -11.84 -13.66
C ILE A 255 13.64 -13.11 -13.11
N PRO A 256 12.89 -13.94 -12.35
CA PRO A 256 13.39 -15.23 -11.92
C PRO A 256 13.85 -16.10 -13.09
N THR A 257 14.99 -16.74 -12.91
CA THR A 257 15.54 -17.68 -13.90
C THR A 257 14.90 -19.07 -13.80
N GLY A 258 14.14 -19.33 -12.73
CA GLY A 258 13.67 -20.65 -12.32
C GLY A 258 14.59 -21.36 -11.34
N GLU A 259 15.82 -20.89 -11.13
CA GLU A 259 16.74 -21.42 -10.13
C GLU A 259 16.29 -21.01 -8.71
N ILE A 260 16.21 -22.00 -7.81
CA ILE A 260 16.04 -21.81 -6.37
C ILE A 260 17.38 -22.16 -5.72
N ARG A 261 18.03 -21.18 -5.09
CA ARG A 261 19.38 -21.33 -4.53
C ARG A 261 19.34 -21.31 -3.01
N SER A 262 20.16 -22.14 -2.36
CA SER A 262 20.36 -22.07 -0.91
C SER A 262 20.93 -20.70 -0.50
N VAL A 263 20.51 -20.21 0.67
CA VAL A 263 21.12 -19.01 1.27
C VAL A 263 22.48 -19.30 1.91
N ASP A 264 22.81 -20.57 2.17
CA ASP A 264 24.03 -20.97 2.89
C ASP A 264 25.30 -20.28 2.33
N ASN A 265 26.13 -19.76 3.23
CA ASN A 265 27.40 -19.10 2.89
C ASN A 265 27.26 -17.94 1.90
N SER A 266 26.15 -17.20 1.95
CA SER A 266 25.91 -16.04 1.08
C SER A 266 25.36 -14.84 1.85
N VAL A 267 25.39 -13.66 1.22
CA VAL A 267 24.77 -12.42 1.74
C VAL A 267 23.23 -12.51 1.80
N MET A 268 22.65 -13.58 1.28
CA MET A 268 21.23 -13.88 1.39
C MET A 268 20.91 -14.63 2.70
N ASP A 269 21.91 -15.11 3.45
CA ASP A 269 21.66 -15.80 4.72
C ASP A 269 21.28 -14.81 5.83
N LEU A 270 19.99 -14.61 5.98
CA LEU A 270 19.40 -13.78 7.03
C LEU A 270 18.73 -14.64 8.12
N ARG A 271 19.02 -15.95 8.19
CA ARG A 271 18.38 -16.85 9.17
C ARG A 271 18.78 -16.54 10.62
N THR A 272 19.96 -15.94 10.79
CA THR A 272 20.42 -15.40 12.07
C THR A 272 20.30 -13.88 12.09
N PRO A 273 20.09 -13.25 13.27
CA PRO A 273 20.04 -11.79 13.39
C PRO A 273 21.23 -11.10 12.73
N THR A 274 20.95 -10.30 11.71
CA THR A 274 21.96 -9.66 10.85
C THR A 274 21.67 -8.17 10.74
N ILE A 275 22.67 -7.33 11.01
CA ILE A 275 22.55 -5.87 10.83
C ILE A 275 22.55 -5.58 9.33
N LEU A 276 21.52 -4.87 8.84
CA LEU A 276 21.35 -4.61 7.42
C LEU A 276 22.57 -3.90 6.81
N GLY A 277 23.13 -2.91 7.50
CA GLY A 277 24.30 -2.15 7.05
C GLY A 277 25.55 -3.00 6.81
N ASP A 278 25.68 -4.16 7.45
CA ASP A 278 26.85 -5.04 7.30
C ASP A 278 26.83 -5.84 5.99
N VAL A 279 25.65 -5.96 5.36
CA VAL A 279 25.40 -6.84 4.23
C VAL A 279 24.85 -6.13 3.00
N ILE A 280 24.07 -5.06 3.16
CA ILE A 280 23.29 -4.43 2.08
C ILE A 280 24.13 -4.03 0.86
N ASP A 281 25.32 -3.46 1.08
CA ASP A 281 26.22 -3.00 0.00
C ASP A 281 26.86 -4.16 -0.78
N LYS A 282 26.84 -5.38 -0.21
CA LYS A 282 27.36 -6.60 -0.84
C LYS A 282 26.29 -7.32 -1.67
N VAL A 283 25.02 -6.92 -1.54
CA VAL A 283 23.92 -7.51 -2.28
C VAL A 283 23.97 -7.02 -3.74
N PRO A 284 23.89 -7.92 -4.74
CA PRO A 284 23.84 -7.49 -6.14
C PRO A 284 22.68 -6.51 -6.39
N GLY A 285 22.93 -5.47 -7.18
CA GLY A 285 21.99 -4.36 -7.35
C GLY A 285 22.06 -3.28 -6.26
N GLY A 286 22.93 -3.45 -5.25
CA GLY A 286 23.18 -2.48 -4.20
C GLY A 286 22.04 -2.36 -3.20
N GLY A 287 21.41 -3.48 -2.87
CA GLY A 287 20.30 -3.61 -1.94
C GLY A 287 19.49 -4.88 -2.20
N TYR A 288 18.65 -5.29 -1.26
CA TYR A 288 17.77 -6.43 -1.46
C TYR A 288 16.60 -6.03 -2.38
N ASP A 289 16.34 -6.84 -3.40
CA ASP A 289 15.09 -6.90 -4.17
C ASP A 289 14.87 -8.35 -4.60
N TYR A 290 14.75 -9.24 -3.60
CA TYR A 290 14.72 -10.68 -3.82
C TYR A 290 13.57 -11.37 -3.10
N ASN A 291 13.01 -12.38 -3.75
CA ASN A 291 12.05 -13.28 -3.13
C ASN A 291 12.80 -14.40 -2.40
N PHE A 292 12.52 -14.49 -1.12
CA PHE A 292 12.97 -15.56 -0.24
C PHE A 292 11.90 -16.65 -0.15
N CYS A 293 12.35 -17.90 -0.22
CA CYS A 293 11.51 -19.09 -0.20
C CYS A 293 11.28 -19.52 1.25
N LEU A 294 10.03 -19.46 1.70
CA LEU A 294 9.65 -19.87 3.05
C LEU A 294 9.54 -21.40 3.14
N PRO A 295 9.80 -21.99 4.32
CA PRO A 295 9.72 -23.43 4.54
C PRO A 295 8.34 -24.02 4.25
N GLU A 296 8.34 -25.20 3.65
CA GLU A 296 7.17 -26.07 3.53
C GLU A 296 6.84 -26.79 4.85
N PRO A 297 5.61 -27.29 5.05
CA PRO A 297 4.46 -27.20 4.15
C PRO A 297 3.70 -25.86 4.24
N TYR A 298 3.12 -25.45 3.12
CA TYR A 298 2.24 -24.28 3.06
C TYR A 298 0.80 -24.68 3.42
N ASP A 299 0.24 -24.11 4.48
CA ASP A 299 -1.13 -24.35 4.94
C ASP A 299 -1.99 -23.11 4.62
N ASP A 300 -3.04 -23.28 3.82
CA ASP A 300 -3.90 -22.17 3.39
C ASP A 300 -4.61 -21.47 4.54
N ARG A 301 -4.73 -22.11 5.71
CA ARG A 301 -5.45 -21.64 6.90
C ARG A 301 -4.56 -21.20 8.05
N LYS A 302 -3.29 -21.61 8.08
CA LYS A 302 -2.35 -21.28 9.16
C LYS A 302 -1.26 -20.33 8.68
N THR A 303 -0.90 -19.38 9.55
CA THR A 303 0.24 -18.49 9.32
C THR A 303 1.46 -19.01 10.06
N SER A 304 2.61 -18.99 9.42
CA SER A 304 3.91 -19.34 9.99
C SER A 304 4.79 -18.10 10.12
N PHE A 305 5.80 -18.16 10.99
CA PHE A 305 6.78 -17.09 11.14
C PHE A 305 7.54 -16.87 9.83
N VAL A 306 7.62 -15.61 9.38
CA VAL A 306 8.28 -15.18 8.15
C VAL A 306 9.57 -14.44 8.49
N ALA A 307 9.47 -13.38 9.29
CA ALA A 307 10.59 -12.50 9.58
C ALA A 307 10.42 -11.79 10.91
N LYS A 308 11.54 -11.38 11.50
CA LYS A 308 11.60 -10.37 12.56
C LYS A 308 12.58 -9.28 12.13
N VAL A 309 12.16 -8.02 12.29
CA VAL A 309 13.03 -6.85 12.07
C VAL A 309 13.01 -6.02 13.35
N LEU A 310 14.19 -5.71 13.88
CA LEU A 310 14.37 -4.91 15.09
C LEU A 310 15.13 -3.63 14.73
N HIS A 311 14.76 -2.51 15.30
CA HIS A 311 15.60 -1.31 15.32
C HIS A 311 16.10 -1.05 16.75
N PRO A 312 17.37 -1.39 17.07
CA PRO A 312 17.86 -1.40 18.44
C PRO A 312 17.69 -0.07 19.17
N ALA A 313 18.00 1.06 18.52
CA ALA A 313 17.98 2.36 19.18
C ALA A 313 16.57 2.86 19.56
N SER A 314 15.50 2.36 18.91
CA SER A 314 14.13 2.67 19.31
C SER A 314 13.46 1.56 20.13
N GLY A 315 14.12 0.40 20.26
CA GLY A 315 13.53 -0.83 20.80
C GLY A 315 12.41 -1.43 19.95
N ARG A 316 11.95 -0.76 18.88
CA ARG A 316 10.78 -1.21 18.11
C ARG A 316 11.13 -2.42 17.25
N TYR A 317 10.25 -3.41 17.25
CA TYR A 317 10.34 -4.55 16.34
C TYR A 317 9.04 -4.76 15.55
N LEU A 318 9.19 -5.45 14.42
CA LEU A 318 8.13 -5.99 13.59
C LEU A 318 8.38 -7.49 13.39
N GLU A 319 7.43 -8.31 13.80
CA GLU A 319 7.33 -9.71 13.40
C GLU A 319 6.30 -9.86 12.29
N VAL A 320 6.61 -10.67 11.28
CA VAL A 320 5.73 -10.97 10.16
C VAL A 320 5.38 -12.45 10.19
N TYR A 321 4.08 -12.76 10.09
CA TYR A 321 3.57 -14.11 9.94
C TYR A 321 2.71 -14.20 8.70
N SER A 322 2.81 -15.28 7.93
CA SER A 322 2.03 -15.45 6.70
C SER A 322 1.80 -16.90 6.34
N ASN A 323 0.79 -17.14 5.50
CA ASN A 323 0.52 -18.44 4.89
C ASN A 323 1.09 -18.54 3.47
N GLN A 324 1.83 -17.53 3.02
CA GLN A 324 2.41 -17.50 1.68
C GLN A 324 3.69 -18.30 1.58
N PRO A 325 4.04 -18.80 0.38
CA PRO A 325 5.25 -19.59 0.20
C PRO A 325 6.52 -18.75 0.11
N GLY A 326 6.43 -17.45 -0.17
CA GLY A 326 7.57 -16.56 -0.27
C GLY A 326 7.35 -15.19 0.35
N VAL A 327 8.44 -14.44 0.43
CA VAL A 327 8.44 -13.03 0.85
C VAL A 327 9.46 -12.25 0.02
N GLN A 328 9.03 -11.15 -0.61
CA GLN A 328 9.93 -10.18 -1.21
C GLN A 328 10.51 -9.31 -0.10
N LEU A 329 11.84 -9.30 0.01
CA LEU A 329 12.55 -8.26 0.75
C LEU A 329 13.05 -7.21 -0.25
N TYR A 330 12.51 -6.01 -0.14
CA TYR A 330 12.91 -4.87 -0.96
C TYR A 330 13.39 -3.71 -0.08
N THR A 331 14.60 -3.20 -0.30
CA THR A 331 15.20 -2.13 0.51
C THR A 331 15.11 -0.74 -0.14
N SER A 332 14.07 -0.46 -0.92
CA SER A 332 13.84 0.87 -1.52
C SER A 332 14.97 1.33 -2.46
N ASN A 333 15.52 0.41 -3.24
CA ASN A 333 16.70 0.65 -4.07
C ASN A 333 16.42 1.62 -5.23
N SER A 334 15.19 1.63 -5.74
CA SER A 334 14.74 2.43 -6.89
C SER A 334 14.12 3.78 -6.51
N ILE A 335 14.13 4.14 -5.23
CA ILE A 335 13.74 5.50 -4.78
C ILE A 335 14.89 6.47 -5.11
N PRO A 336 14.63 7.74 -5.49
CA PRO A 336 15.66 8.68 -5.92
C PRO A 336 16.88 8.78 -5.00
N GLU A 337 18.05 8.94 -5.59
CA GLU A 337 19.30 9.13 -4.86
C GLU A 337 19.30 10.45 -4.07
N ARG A 338 20.18 10.58 -3.07
CA ARG A 338 20.21 11.78 -2.20
C ARG A 338 20.56 13.08 -2.94
N ASN A 339 21.23 12.97 -4.09
CA ASN A 339 21.53 14.09 -4.98
C ASN A 339 20.40 14.41 -5.98
N GLU A 340 19.31 13.65 -5.96
CA GLU A 340 18.12 13.83 -6.81
C GLU A 340 16.95 14.45 -6.03
N THR A 341 15.82 14.67 -6.71
CA THR A 341 14.60 15.12 -6.05
C THR A 341 13.91 13.95 -5.34
N GLY A 342 14.03 13.90 -4.01
CA GLY A 342 13.39 12.88 -3.18
C GLY A 342 11.85 12.91 -3.25
N ILE A 343 11.23 11.75 -3.08
CA ILE A 343 9.77 11.62 -3.14
C ILE A 343 9.16 12.39 -1.95
N ALA A 344 8.15 13.22 -2.25
CA ALA A 344 7.45 14.00 -1.24
C ALA A 344 6.74 13.08 -0.25
N GLY A 345 7.16 13.15 1.01
CA GLY A 345 6.65 12.33 2.08
C GLY A 345 5.80 13.11 3.08
N LYS A 346 5.49 12.44 4.19
CA LYS A 346 4.72 13.02 5.28
C LYS A 346 5.47 14.08 6.06
N ASN A 347 4.74 15.04 6.62
CA ASN A 347 5.30 16.07 7.52
C ASN A 347 6.54 16.79 6.94
N GLY A 348 6.53 17.03 5.63
CA GLY A 348 7.66 17.67 4.92
C GLY A 348 8.86 16.75 4.65
N ALA A 349 8.80 15.47 5.03
CA ALA A 349 9.86 14.51 4.76
C ALA A 349 10.09 14.31 3.26
N ARG A 350 11.31 13.89 2.92
CA ARG A 350 11.70 13.44 1.60
C ARG A 350 12.26 12.03 1.72
N TYR A 351 11.82 11.15 0.83
CA TYR A 351 12.30 9.78 0.77
C TYR A 351 13.32 9.63 -0.34
N PHE A 352 14.45 9.03 0.02
CA PHE A 352 15.56 8.74 -0.87
C PHE A 352 15.84 7.23 -0.91
N ARG A 353 16.75 6.82 -1.77
CA ARG A 353 17.26 5.44 -1.81
C ARG A 353 17.54 4.92 -0.41
N HIS A 354 17.07 3.70 -0.15
CA HIS A 354 17.17 3.05 1.15
C HIS A 354 16.45 3.80 2.28
N ALA A 355 15.30 4.42 1.98
CA ALA A 355 14.49 5.06 3.01
C ALA A 355 13.78 4.08 3.96
N ALA A 356 13.44 2.90 3.45
CA ALA A 356 12.60 1.91 4.12
C ALA A 356 12.80 0.50 3.53
N PHE A 357 12.23 -0.51 4.17
CA PHE A 357 12.15 -1.87 3.65
C PHE A 357 10.69 -2.32 3.45
N CYS A 358 10.45 -3.21 2.50
CA CYS A 358 9.20 -3.94 2.33
C CYS A 358 9.40 -5.42 2.69
N LEU A 359 8.35 -6.04 3.25
CA LEU A 359 8.24 -7.48 3.42
C LEU A 359 6.92 -7.91 2.78
N GLU A 360 6.95 -8.12 1.47
CA GLU A 360 5.77 -8.47 0.69
C GLU A 360 5.62 -9.99 0.70
N THR A 361 4.81 -10.54 1.59
CA THR A 361 4.52 -11.97 1.56
C THR A 361 3.73 -12.29 0.30
N GLN A 362 4.10 -13.32 -0.45
CA GLN A 362 3.58 -13.55 -1.79
C GLN A 362 3.85 -14.99 -2.26
N ASN A 363 3.26 -15.38 -3.39
CA ASN A 363 3.83 -16.44 -4.22
C ASN A 363 5.09 -15.94 -4.96
N TYR A 364 5.95 -16.85 -5.42
CA TYR A 364 7.19 -16.51 -6.11
C TYR A 364 6.92 -15.67 -7.35
N PRO A 365 7.76 -14.67 -7.65
CA PRO A 365 7.67 -13.91 -8.89
C PRO A 365 7.73 -14.84 -10.10
N ASP A 366 7.07 -14.46 -11.18
CA ASP A 366 6.98 -15.23 -12.43
C ASP A 366 6.55 -16.71 -12.28
N ALA A 367 5.95 -17.13 -11.15
CA ALA A 367 5.55 -18.52 -10.91
C ALA A 367 4.61 -19.10 -11.98
N VAL A 368 3.86 -18.25 -12.68
CA VAL A 368 3.01 -18.67 -13.82
C VAL A 368 3.82 -19.28 -14.98
N ASN A 369 5.11 -18.93 -15.11
CA ASN A 369 6.01 -19.38 -16.15
C ASN A 369 7.02 -20.44 -15.67
N HIS A 370 7.08 -20.74 -14.35
CA HIS A 370 8.01 -21.70 -13.76
C HIS A 370 7.28 -22.88 -13.12
N LYS A 371 7.30 -24.05 -13.77
CA LYS A 371 6.62 -25.27 -13.28
C LYS A 371 7.13 -25.78 -11.94
N ASN A 372 8.36 -25.42 -11.56
CA ASN A 372 8.99 -25.80 -10.29
C ASN A 372 8.70 -24.81 -9.15
N PHE A 373 7.96 -23.72 -9.40
CA PHE A 373 7.49 -22.79 -8.38
C PHE A 373 6.09 -23.17 -7.88
N PRO A 374 5.65 -22.67 -6.71
CA PRO A 374 4.31 -22.95 -6.22
C PRO A 374 3.24 -22.46 -7.20
N ASN A 375 2.20 -23.27 -7.41
CA ASN A 375 1.15 -22.97 -8.38
C ASN A 375 0.46 -21.61 -8.09
N SER A 376 0.44 -20.73 -9.08
CA SER A 376 -0.22 -19.42 -9.00
C SER A 376 -1.61 -19.38 -9.65
N ILE A 377 -2.06 -20.47 -10.28
CA ILE A 377 -3.34 -20.51 -11.01
C ILE A 377 -4.51 -20.76 -10.06
N LEU A 378 -5.41 -19.79 -9.97
CA LEU A 378 -6.73 -19.92 -9.36
C LEU A 378 -7.73 -20.43 -10.39
N ARG A 379 -8.46 -21.50 -10.07
CA ARG A 379 -9.50 -22.07 -10.95
C ARG A 379 -10.92 -21.77 -10.44
N PRO A 380 -11.94 -21.83 -11.32
CA PRO A 380 -13.33 -21.71 -10.88
C PRO A 380 -13.69 -22.76 -9.83
N GLY A 381 -14.37 -22.36 -8.77
CA GLY A 381 -14.70 -23.20 -7.62
C GLY A 381 -13.71 -23.08 -6.46
N ASP A 382 -12.45 -22.74 -6.75
CA ASP A 382 -11.42 -22.53 -5.73
C ASP A 382 -11.53 -21.14 -5.09
N ILE A 383 -10.90 -21.00 -3.92
CA ILE A 383 -10.78 -19.73 -3.20
C ILE A 383 -9.30 -19.46 -2.97
N TYR A 384 -8.81 -18.36 -3.53
CA TYR A 384 -7.51 -17.82 -3.12
C TYR A 384 -7.62 -17.28 -1.70
N ASN A 385 -6.66 -17.61 -0.84
CA ASN A 385 -6.61 -17.13 0.54
C ASN A 385 -5.18 -16.83 0.96
N HIS A 386 -4.89 -15.55 1.16
CA HIS A 386 -3.63 -15.06 1.70
C HIS A 386 -3.90 -14.33 3.01
N ILE A 387 -3.16 -14.70 4.05
CA ILE A 387 -3.17 -14.01 5.35
C ILE A 387 -1.76 -13.55 5.66
N VAL A 388 -1.59 -12.26 5.97
CA VAL A 388 -0.37 -11.71 6.57
C VAL A 388 -0.71 -11.01 7.88
N VAL A 389 0.15 -11.17 8.87
CA VAL A 389 0.05 -10.53 10.18
C VAL A 389 1.34 -9.77 10.42
N TYR A 390 1.22 -8.46 10.64
CA TYR A 390 2.30 -7.59 11.09
C TYR A 390 2.12 -7.35 12.58
N LYS A 391 2.97 -7.95 13.40
CA LYS A 391 2.94 -7.82 14.86
C LYS A 391 4.02 -6.85 15.31
N PHE A 392 3.59 -5.74 15.89
CA PHE A 392 4.50 -4.70 16.38
C PHE A 392 4.73 -4.83 17.88
N GLY A 393 5.94 -4.53 18.33
CA GLY A 393 6.24 -4.44 19.75
C GLY A 393 7.50 -3.64 20.05
N VAL A 394 7.90 -3.66 21.32
CA VAL A 394 9.08 -2.98 21.84
C VAL A 394 9.88 -3.95 22.71
N GLU A 395 11.19 -4.01 22.50
CA GLU A 395 12.16 -4.64 23.41
C GLU A 395 12.77 -3.54 24.31
N ASN A 396 12.88 -3.84 25.61
CA ASN A 396 13.41 -2.93 26.62
C ASN A 396 14.93 -2.96 26.68
#